data_AF-A0AB37SRB5-F1
#
_entry.id   AF-A0AB37SRB5-F1
#
_cell.length_a   1.000
_cell.length_b   1.000
_cell.length_c   1.000
_cell.angle_alpha   90.00
_cell.angle_beta   90.00
_cell.angle_gamma   90.00
#
_symmetry.space_group_name_H-M   'P 1'
#
loop_
_entity.id
_entity.type
_entity.pdbx_description
1 polymer ?
#
loop_
_entity_poly.entity_id
_entity_poly.type
_entity_poly.pdbx_seq_one_letter_code
_entity_poly.pdbx_strand_id
1 'polypeptide(L)'
;METPSSSNGRLTAFGNQLVQVHNWLRKELARLHDDLESVAAGRAERLRDLRAHCLTFCSALTRHHTGEDGGAFLVLAEKFPELRPSLEELAHDHEVMTGIIERIEELVAGVGPGSSQAEILDVQRELDGLTAIMETHFRYEEKRIVEVLNSLDMPEWQESKPPFLLKTH
;
A
#
# COMPACT_ATOMS: atom_id res chain seq x y z
N MET A 1 -45.14 13.64 -19.95
CA MET A 1 -44.92 12.20 -19.76
C MET A 1 -43.55 12.07 -19.14
N GLU A 2 -43.51 12.01 -17.81
CA GLU A 2 -42.27 11.87 -17.04
C GLU A 2 -41.88 10.39 -17.00
N THR A 3 -40.63 10.09 -17.30
CA THR A 3 -40.03 8.77 -17.09
C THR A 3 -39.33 8.74 -15.73
N PRO A 4 -39.60 7.74 -14.87
CA PRO A 4 -38.95 7.66 -13.57
C PRO A 4 -37.52 7.11 -13.67
N SER A 5 -36.68 7.62 -12.76
CA SER A 5 -35.28 7.28 -12.51
C SER A 5 -35.04 5.79 -12.26
N SER A 6 -33.95 5.25 -12.83
CA SER A 6 -33.14 4.23 -12.16
C SER A 6 -31.71 4.19 -12.72
N SER A 7 -30.95 5.26 -12.49
CA SER A 7 -29.52 5.07 -12.24
C SER A 7 -29.32 5.32 -10.75
N ASN A 8 -29.65 4.32 -9.93
CA ASN A 8 -28.97 4.17 -8.65
C ASN A 8 -27.50 3.96 -9.02
N GLY A 9 -26.79 5.07 -9.24
CA GLY A 9 -25.35 5.09 -9.35
C GLY A 9 -24.85 4.31 -8.16
N ARG A 10 -24.07 3.26 -8.39
CA ARG A 10 -23.38 2.59 -7.29
C ARG A 10 -22.63 3.70 -6.56
N LEU A 11 -23.13 4.10 -5.39
CA LEU A 11 -22.44 5.03 -4.52
C LEU A 11 -21.07 4.38 -4.29
N THR A 12 -20.06 4.85 -5.02
CA THR A 12 -18.80 4.16 -5.07
C THR A 12 -18.07 4.55 -3.80
N ALA A 13 -18.11 3.66 -2.83
CA ALA A 13 -17.46 3.85 -1.54
C ALA A 13 -15.94 3.71 -1.70
N PHE A 14 -15.28 4.77 -2.16
CA PHE A 14 -13.83 4.78 -2.42
C PHE A 14 -13.02 4.46 -1.16
N GLY A 15 -13.44 4.94 0.01
CA GLY A 15 -12.84 4.57 1.30
C GLY A 15 -12.94 3.08 1.60
N ASN A 16 -14.03 2.41 1.21
CA ASN A 16 -14.12 0.96 1.35
C ASN A 16 -13.19 0.21 0.37
N GLN A 17 -12.83 0.82 -0.76
CA GLN A 17 -11.85 0.26 -1.68
C GLN A 17 -10.42 0.46 -1.17
N LEU A 18 -10.14 1.60 -0.54
CA LEU A 18 -8.88 1.88 0.15
C LEU A 18 -8.59 0.78 1.19
N VAL A 19 -9.54 0.55 2.11
CA VAL A 19 -9.46 -0.53 3.11
C VAL A 19 -9.21 -1.90 2.47
N GLN A 20 -9.79 -2.16 1.30
CA GLN A 20 -9.55 -3.41 0.57
C GLN A 20 -8.14 -3.52 0.00
N VAL A 21 -7.50 -2.41 -0.39
CA VAL A 21 -6.10 -2.37 -0.82
C VAL A 21 -5.18 -2.56 0.38
N HIS A 22 -5.40 -1.87 1.50
CA HIS A 22 -4.62 -2.06 2.72
C HIS A 22 -4.66 -3.50 3.21
N ASN A 23 -5.84 -4.10 3.25
CA ASN A 23 -6.00 -5.50 3.65
C ASN A 23 -5.32 -6.48 2.69
N TRP A 24 -5.15 -6.10 1.42
CA TRP A 24 -4.37 -6.89 0.47
C TRP A 24 -2.87 -6.69 0.72
N LEU A 25 -2.39 -5.45 0.87
CA LEU A 25 -1.00 -5.13 1.19
C LEU A 25 -0.52 -5.82 2.48
N ARG A 26 -1.34 -5.80 3.54
CA ARG A 26 -1.07 -6.53 4.80
C ARG A 26 -0.85 -8.03 4.57
N LYS A 27 -1.63 -8.64 3.66
CA LYS A 27 -1.51 -10.08 3.35
C LYS A 27 -0.28 -10.39 2.52
N GLU A 28 0.05 -9.55 1.55
CA GLU A 28 1.26 -9.74 0.73
C GLU A 28 2.52 -9.57 1.60
N LEU A 29 2.55 -8.58 2.49
CA LEU A 29 3.65 -8.42 3.44
C LEU A 29 3.80 -9.62 4.38
N ALA A 30 2.71 -10.17 4.90
CA ALA A 30 2.76 -11.39 5.71
C ALA A 30 3.31 -12.58 4.91
N ARG A 31 2.93 -12.73 3.65
CA ARG A 31 3.47 -13.77 2.77
C ARG A 31 4.96 -13.57 2.46
N LEU A 32 5.45 -12.33 2.38
CA LEU A 32 6.89 -12.06 2.24
C LEU A 32 7.68 -12.55 3.45
N HIS A 33 7.14 -12.37 4.66
CA HIS A 33 7.73 -12.94 5.87
C HIS A 33 7.80 -14.47 5.79
N ASP A 34 6.71 -15.14 5.38
CA ASP A 34 6.69 -16.60 5.22
C ASP A 34 7.69 -17.10 4.15
N ASP A 35 7.82 -16.37 3.04
CA ASP A 35 8.79 -16.67 1.97
C ASP A 35 10.24 -16.48 2.46
N LEU A 36 10.50 -15.45 3.27
CA LEU A 36 11.82 -15.18 3.84
C LEU A 36 12.21 -16.24 4.88
N GLU A 37 11.28 -16.63 5.76
CA GLU A 37 11.49 -17.73 6.73
C GLU A 37 11.80 -19.04 5.99
N SER A 38 11.10 -19.30 4.89
CA SER A 38 11.34 -20.46 4.03
C SER A 38 12.78 -20.50 3.50
N VAL A 39 13.29 -19.36 3.02
CA VAL A 39 14.65 -19.21 2.54
C VAL A 39 15.66 -19.38 3.69
N ALA A 40 15.39 -18.77 4.85
CA ALA A 40 16.21 -18.92 6.06
C ALA A 40 16.35 -20.37 6.51
N ALA A 41 15.30 -21.18 6.34
CA ALA A 41 15.29 -22.61 6.61
C ALA A 41 16.02 -23.47 5.56
N GLY A 42 16.69 -22.84 4.57
CA GLY A 42 17.51 -23.52 3.57
C GLY A 42 16.79 -23.87 2.27
N ARG A 43 15.56 -23.37 2.03
CA ARG A 43 14.83 -23.57 0.77
C ARG A 43 15.29 -22.59 -0.32
N ALA A 44 16.53 -22.77 -0.77
CA ALA A 44 17.17 -21.89 -1.75
C ALA A 44 16.41 -21.79 -3.09
N GLU A 45 15.60 -22.80 -3.43
CA GLU A 45 14.74 -22.78 -4.62
C GLU A 45 13.67 -21.68 -4.59
N ARG A 46 13.31 -21.19 -3.39
CA ARG A 46 12.30 -20.13 -3.16
C ARG A 46 12.87 -18.73 -3.29
N LEU A 47 14.19 -18.56 -3.43
CA LEU A 47 14.85 -17.26 -3.55
C LEU A 47 14.34 -16.41 -4.71
N ARG A 48 14.03 -17.05 -5.85
CA ARG A 48 13.49 -16.34 -7.01
C ARG A 48 12.08 -15.82 -6.73
N ASP A 49 11.26 -16.63 -6.08
CA ASP A 49 9.88 -16.26 -5.72
C ASP A 49 9.89 -15.11 -4.71
N LEU A 50 10.72 -15.20 -3.67
CA LEU A 50 10.92 -14.13 -2.68
C LEU A 50 11.28 -12.80 -3.35
N ARG A 51 12.28 -12.80 -4.23
CA ARG A 51 12.72 -11.60 -4.95
C ARG A 51 11.60 -11.00 -5.81
N ALA A 52 10.93 -11.84 -6.61
CA ALA A 52 9.86 -11.40 -7.49
C ALA A 52 8.67 -10.84 -6.69
N HIS A 53 8.29 -11.52 -5.62
CA HIS A 53 7.22 -11.10 -4.73
C HIS A 53 7.58 -9.78 -4.04
N CYS A 54 8.81 -9.65 -3.53
CA CYS A 54 9.28 -8.45 -2.85
C CYS A 54 9.21 -7.23 -3.78
N LEU A 55 9.76 -7.34 -4.99
CA LEU A 55 9.72 -6.25 -5.97
C LEU A 55 8.29 -5.89 -6.39
N THR A 56 7.42 -6.90 -6.54
CA THR A 56 6.01 -6.67 -6.87
C THR A 56 5.28 -5.94 -5.74
N PHE A 57 5.51 -6.36 -4.50
CA PHE A 57 4.94 -5.71 -3.31
C PHE A 57 5.45 -4.28 -3.14
N CYS A 58 6.77 -4.06 -3.22
CA CYS A 58 7.38 -2.74 -3.13
C CYS A 58 6.82 -1.80 -4.21
N SER A 59 6.74 -2.26 -5.47
CA SER A 59 6.13 -1.48 -6.56
C SER A 59 4.66 -1.15 -6.30
N ALA A 60 3.89 -2.11 -5.76
CA ALA A 60 2.48 -1.91 -5.44
C ALA A 60 2.28 -0.87 -4.32
N LEU A 61 3.07 -0.97 -3.26
CA LEU A 61 3.01 -0.07 -2.11
C LEU A 61 3.42 1.36 -2.50
N THR A 62 4.52 1.50 -3.25
CA THR A 62 4.97 2.79 -3.78
C THR A 62 3.89 3.42 -4.66
N ARG A 63 3.27 2.65 -5.56
CA ARG A 63 2.19 3.16 -6.42
C ARG A 63 0.95 3.57 -5.64
N HIS A 64 0.64 2.83 -4.57
CA HIS A 64 -0.48 3.13 -3.69
C HIS A 64 -0.27 4.49 -3.01
N HIS A 65 0.84 4.67 -2.29
CA HIS A 65 1.14 5.91 -1.56
C HIS A 65 1.31 7.12 -2.49
N THR A 66 2.04 6.97 -3.61
CA THR A 66 2.20 8.08 -4.58
C THR A 66 0.88 8.44 -5.26
N GLY A 67 -0.04 7.48 -5.40
CA GLY A 67 -1.40 7.72 -5.88
C GLY A 67 -2.27 8.49 -4.89
N GLU A 68 -2.03 8.32 -3.59
CA GLU A 68 -2.65 9.12 -2.53
C GLU A 68 -2.08 10.53 -2.52
N ASP A 69 -0.76 10.67 -2.40
CA ASP A 69 -0.07 11.95 -2.31
C ASP A 69 -0.37 12.85 -3.51
N GLY A 70 -0.24 12.31 -4.72
CA GLY A 70 -0.44 13.03 -5.97
C GLY A 70 -1.90 13.09 -6.45
N GLY A 71 -2.83 12.49 -5.71
CA GLY A 71 -4.21 12.30 -6.16
C GLY A 71 -5.21 12.53 -5.04
N ALA A 72 -5.47 11.48 -4.25
CA ALA A 72 -6.53 11.51 -3.24
C ALA A 72 -6.33 12.64 -2.21
N PHE A 73 -5.11 12.82 -1.71
CA PHE A 73 -4.81 13.83 -0.68
C PHE A 73 -4.98 15.25 -1.21
N LEU A 74 -4.66 15.52 -2.48
CA LEU A 74 -4.90 16.83 -3.09
C LEU A 74 -6.41 17.15 -3.14
N VAL A 75 -7.23 16.20 -3.59
CA VAL A 75 -8.69 16.35 -3.64
C VAL A 75 -9.28 16.55 -2.24
N LEU A 76 -8.81 15.77 -1.26
CA LEU A 76 -9.27 15.88 0.13
C LEU A 76 -8.84 17.21 0.76
N ALA A 77 -7.61 17.68 0.54
CA ALA A 77 -7.12 18.95 1.09
C ALA A 77 -7.82 20.19 0.51
N GLU A 78 -8.36 20.08 -0.72
CA GLU A 78 -9.18 21.11 -1.36
C GLU A 78 -10.61 21.11 -0.81
N LYS A 79 -11.26 19.94 -0.75
CA LYS A 79 -12.67 19.82 -0.36
C LYS A 79 -12.89 19.86 1.16
N PHE A 80 -11.91 19.42 1.94
CA PHE A 80 -11.97 19.28 3.40
C PHE A 80 -10.68 19.86 4.03
N PRO A 81 -10.53 21.20 4.07
CA PRO A 81 -9.30 21.85 4.56
C PRO A 81 -8.91 21.48 5.99
N GLU A 82 -9.87 21.06 6.81
CA GLU A 82 -9.65 20.57 8.17
C GLU A 82 -8.85 19.27 8.25
N LEU A 83 -8.78 18.48 7.15
CA LEU A 83 -7.99 17.25 7.09
C LEU A 83 -6.50 17.51 6.82
N ARG A 84 -6.11 18.71 6.37
CA ARG A 84 -4.72 19.00 5.97
C ARG A 84 -3.66 18.55 6.97
N PRO A 85 -3.79 18.80 8.29
CA PRO A 85 -2.80 18.32 9.25
C PRO A 85 -2.66 16.79 9.25
N SER A 86 -3.77 16.05 9.14
CA SER A 86 -3.72 14.59 9.04
C SER A 86 -3.14 14.10 7.73
N LEU A 87 -3.40 14.80 6.61
CA LEU A 87 -2.82 14.45 5.31
C LEU A 87 -1.30 14.72 5.26
N GLU A 88 -0.84 15.78 5.91
CA GLU A 88 0.60 16.08 6.07
C GLU A 88 1.31 15.01 6.91
N GLU A 89 0.70 14.55 7.99
CA GLU A 89 1.22 13.43 8.79
C GLU A 89 1.30 12.13 7.97
N LEU A 90 0.26 11.82 7.18
CA LEU A 90 0.23 10.63 6.32
C LEU A 90 1.30 10.69 5.22
N ALA A 91 1.46 11.84 4.57
CA ALA A 91 2.50 12.04 3.56
C ALA A 91 3.91 11.90 4.16
N HIS A 92 4.12 12.34 5.41
CA HIS A 92 5.39 12.12 6.10
C HIS A 92 5.66 10.63 6.36
N ASP A 93 4.65 9.87 6.78
CA ASP A 93 4.79 8.42 6.92
C ASP A 93 5.15 7.75 5.57
N HIS A 94 4.60 8.23 4.45
CA HIS A 94 4.94 7.75 3.11
C HIS A 94 6.42 7.98 2.76
N GLU A 95 6.98 9.13 3.11
CA GLU A 95 8.41 9.42 2.92
C GLU A 95 9.30 8.45 3.72
N VAL A 96 8.94 8.20 4.98
CA VAL A 96 9.67 7.25 5.83
C VAL A 96 9.60 5.83 5.26
N MET A 97 8.41 5.39 4.84
CA MET A 97 8.23 4.08 4.22
C MET A 97 8.97 3.94 2.90
N THR A 98 9.04 5.00 2.08
CA THR A 98 9.81 5.00 0.83
C THR A 98 11.27 4.66 1.09
N GLY A 99 11.90 5.28 2.09
CA GLY A 99 13.28 4.95 2.44
C GLY A 99 13.47 3.52 2.96
N ILE A 100 12.47 2.91 3.59
CA ILE A 100 12.51 1.49 3.98
C ILE A 100 12.36 0.58 2.76
N ILE A 101 11.44 0.90 1.86
CA ILE A 101 11.19 0.16 0.62
C ILE A 101 12.47 0.10 -0.23
N GLU A 102 13.15 1.23 -0.42
CA GLU A 102 14.42 1.29 -1.16
C GLU A 102 15.49 0.38 -0.55
N ARG A 103 15.65 0.40 0.78
CA ARG A 103 16.59 -0.50 1.47
C ARG A 103 16.23 -1.97 1.32
N ILE A 104 14.94 -2.32 1.39
CA ILE A 104 14.47 -3.70 1.18
C ILE A 104 14.83 -4.16 -0.24
N GLU A 105 14.57 -3.34 -1.25
CA GLU A 105 14.88 -3.66 -2.65
C GLU A 105 16.39 -3.91 -2.85
N GLU A 106 17.24 -3.06 -2.27
CA GLU A 106 18.71 -3.22 -2.30
C GLU A 106 19.16 -4.52 -1.63
N LEU A 107 18.67 -4.81 -0.41
CA LEU A 107 19.04 -6.01 0.33
C LEU A 107 18.62 -7.28 -0.41
N VAL A 108 17.37 -7.34 -0.88
CA VAL A 108 16.82 -8.50 -1.59
C VAL A 108 17.51 -8.74 -2.94
N ALA A 109 17.97 -7.68 -3.62
CA ALA A 109 18.81 -7.82 -4.81
C ALA A 109 20.13 -8.54 -4.50
N GLY A 110 20.70 -8.29 -3.30
CA GLY A 110 21.92 -8.95 -2.80
C GLY A 110 21.74 -10.41 -2.38
N VAL A 111 20.55 -10.83 -1.89
CA VAL A 111 20.34 -12.18 -1.35
C VAL A 111 20.37 -13.25 -2.44
N GLY A 112 21.38 -14.14 -2.48
CA GLY A 112 21.55 -15.18 -3.50
C GLY A 112 21.85 -16.58 -2.95
N PRO A 113 22.09 -17.57 -3.84
CA PRO A 113 22.53 -18.90 -3.42
C PRO A 113 23.88 -18.81 -2.68
N GLY A 114 23.85 -19.01 -1.36
CA GLY A 114 25.02 -18.87 -0.49
C GLY A 114 25.01 -17.64 0.41
N SER A 115 23.96 -16.81 0.38
CA SER A 115 23.79 -15.76 1.38
C SER A 115 23.82 -16.33 2.79
N SER A 116 24.53 -15.62 3.66
CA SER A 116 24.64 -15.91 5.08
C SER A 116 23.32 -15.67 5.80
N GLN A 117 23.18 -16.29 6.98
CA GLN A 117 22.06 -16.02 7.87
C GLN A 117 21.97 -14.54 8.26
N ALA A 118 23.09 -13.82 8.32
CA ALA A 118 23.13 -12.40 8.64
C ALA A 118 22.45 -11.56 7.56
N GLU A 119 22.75 -11.81 6.27
CA GLU A 119 22.12 -11.10 5.15
C GLU A 119 20.60 -11.31 5.11
N ILE A 120 20.13 -12.53 5.41
CA ILE A 120 18.70 -12.84 5.50
C ILE A 120 18.05 -12.10 6.68
N LEU A 121 18.73 -12.03 7.82
CA LEU A 121 18.25 -11.29 9.00
C LEU A 121 18.17 -9.78 8.75
N ASP A 122 19.03 -9.22 7.90
CA ASP A 122 18.95 -7.80 7.55
C ASP A 122 17.70 -7.49 6.71
N VAL A 123 17.34 -8.36 5.76
CA VAL A 123 16.04 -8.23 5.05
C VAL A 123 14.87 -8.34 6.03
N GLN A 124 14.92 -9.32 6.95
CA GLN A 124 13.88 -9.52 7.96
C GLN A 124 13.65 -8.26 8.80
N ARG A 125 14.73 -7.62 9.24
CA ARG A 125 14.66 -6.40 10.07
C ARG A 125 13.96 -5.24 9.34
N GLU A 126 14.26 -5.04 8.07
CA GLU A 126 13.61 -3.96 7.31
C GLU A 126 12.14 -4.30 7.03
N LEU A 127 11.79 -5.57 6.75
CA LEU A 127 10.38 -5.99 6.63
C LEU A 127 9.62 -5.84 7.95
N ASP A 128 10.24 -6.14 9.09
CA ASP A 128 9.65 -5.92 10.41
C ASP A 128 9.39 -4.43 10.67
N GLY A 129 10.37 -3.58 10.33
CA GLY A 129 10.24 -2.13 10.43
C GLY A 129 9.12 -1.58 9.55
N LEU A 130 9.04 -2.05 8.30
CA LEU A 130 7.97 -1.69 7.37
C LEU A 130 6.60 -2.14 7.90
N THR A 131 6.51 -3.37 8.42
CA THR A 131 5.27 -3.91 9.01
C THR A 131 4.76 -3.04 10.16
N ALA A 132 5.66 -2.62 11.05
CA ALA A 132 5.30 -1.81 12.21
C ALA A 132 4.71 -0.46 11.80
N ILE A 133 5.34 0.24 10.84
CA ILE A 133 4.87 1.55 10.38
C ILE A 133 3.59 1.41 9.58
N MET A 134 3.51 0.44 8.65
CA MET A 134 2.31 0.23 7.83
C MET A 134 1.06 -0.03 8.68
N GLU A 135 1.17 -0.79 9.77
CA GLU A 135 0.01 -1.07 10.63
C GLU A 135 -0.51 0.19 11.33
N THR A 136 0.39 1.02 11.87
CA THR A 136 -0.02 2.29 12.50
C THR A 136 -0.54 3.28 11.46
N HIS A 137 0.11 3.36 10.31
CA HIS A 137 -0.22 4.24 9.20
C HIS A 137 -1.61 3.94 8.63
N PHE A 138 -1.84 2.70 8.16
CA PHE A 138 -3.13 2.31 7.59
C PHE A 138 -4.28 2.49 8.57
N ARG A 139 -4.08 2.17 9.86
CA ARG A 139 -5.13 2.39 10.88
C ARG A 139 -5.44 3.87 11.07
N TYR A 140 -4.42 4.71 11.02
CA TYR A 140 -4.59 6.15 11.13
C TYR A 140 -5.33 6.70 9.91
N GLU A 141 -4.86 6.37 8.71
CA GLU A 141 -5.49 6.77 7.47
C GLU A 141 -6.94 6.34 7.38
N GLU A 142 -7.21 5.04 7.59
CA GLU A 142 -8.56 4.48 7.51
C GLU A 142 -9.52 5.22 8.45
N LYS A 143 -9.05 5.55 9.66
CA LYS A 143 -9.83 6.32 10.64
C LYS A 143 -10.10 7.76 10.18
N ARG A 144 -9.16 8.40 9.48
CA ARG A 144 -9.24 9.82 9.12
C ARG A 144 -10.00 10.07 7.84
N ILE A 145 -9.83 9.23 6.82
CA ILE A 145 -10.25 9.60 5.46
C ILE A 145 -11.32 8.69 4.86
N VAL A 146 -11.59 7.51 5.40
CA VAL A 146 -12.54 6.55 4.78
C VAL A 146 -13.95 7.12 4.64
N GLU A 147 -14.48 7.72 5.71
CA GLU A 147 -15.83 8.29 5.68
C GLU A 147 -15.92 9.44 4.67
N VAL A 148 -14.89 10.29 4.64
CA VAL A 148 -14.82 11.44 3.73
C VAL A 148 -14.68 10.98 2.28
N LEU A 149 -13.79 10.03 1.99
CA LEU A 149 -13.64 9.40 0.67
C LEU A 149 -14.93 8.74 0.19
N ASN A 150 -15.70 8.12 1.09
CA ASN A 150 -17.00 7.52 0.75
C ASN A 150 -18.09 8.56 0.44
N SER A 151 -17.92 9.81 0.87
CA SER A 151 -18.83 10.92 0.58
C SER A 151 -18.54 11.61 -0.76
N LEU A 152 -17.39 11.33 -1.38
CA LEU A 152 -16.98 11.96 -2.62
C LEU A 152 -17.81 11.46 -3.80
N ASP A 153 -18.29 12.41 -4.61
CA ASP A 153 -18.79 12.15 -5.96
C ASP A 153 -17.74 12.56 -6.98
N MET A 154 -17.02 11.57 -7.50
CA MET A 154 -15.90 11.72 -8.45
C MET A 154 -16.16 10.84 -9.68
N PRO A 155 -16.87 11.34 -10.71
CA PRO A 155 -17.15 10.58 -11.93
C PRO A 155 -15.88 10.07 -12.62
N GLU A 156 -14.80 10.86 -12.59
CA GLU A 156 -13.53 10.50 -13.25
C GLU A 156 -12.91 9.24 -12.62
N TRP A 157 -13.04 9.08 -11.31
CA TRP A 157 -12.53 7.90 -10.58
C TRP A 157 -13.41 6.66 -10.75
N GLN A 158 -14.67 6.85 -11.14
CA GLN A 158 -15.57 5.75 -11.48
C GLN A 158 -15.28 5.20 -12.88
N GLU A 159 -14.96 6.09 -13.83
CA GLU A 159 -14.58 5.72 -15.20
C GLU A 159 -13.18 5.10 -15.25
N SER A 160 -12.22 5.70 -14.53
CA SER A 160 -10.85 5.23 -14.45
C SER A 160 -10.41 5.17 -12.99
N LYS A 161 -10.27 3.94 -12.50
CA LYS A 161 -9.93 3.70 -11.10
C LYS A 161 -8.57 4.33 -10.76
N PRO A 162 -8.48 5.21 -9.75
CA PRO A 162 -7.27 5.94 -9.45
C PRO A 162 -6.15 5.00 -8.96
N PRO A 163 -4.86 5.38 -9.15
CA PRO A 163 -3.71 4.53 -8.84
C PRO A 163 -3.72 3.93 -7.44
N PHE A 164 -4.08 4.72 -6.43
CA PHE A 164 -4.07 4.29 -5.02
C PHE A 164 -5.05 3.15 -4.70
N LEU A 165 -6.08 2.94 -5.53
CA LEU A 165 -7.08 1.91 -5.30
C LEU A 165 -6.79 0.60 -6.06
N LEU A 166 -5.73 0.57 -6.86
CA LEU A 166 -5.43 -0.56 -7.72
C LEU A 166 -4.55 -1.58 -7.00
N LYS A 167 -5.09 -2.79 -6.87
CA LYS A 167 -4.31 -4.00 -6.59
C LYS A 167 -3.58 -4.34 -7.90
N THR A 168 -2.37 -4.86 -7.83
CA THR A 168 -1.40 -4.97 -8.95
C THR A 168 -1.94 -5.45 -10.31
N HIS A 169 -1.16 -5.10 -11.34
CA HIS A 169 -1.43 -5.23 -12.78
C HIS A 169 -1.59 -6.67 -13.29
#